data_AF-A0A957IV70-F1
#
_entry.id   AF-A0A957IV70-F1
#
_cell.length_a   1.000
_cell.length_b   1.000
_cell.length_c   1.000
_cell.angle_alpha   90.00
_cell.angle_beta   90.00
_cell.angle_gamma   90.00
#
_symmetry.space_group_name_H-M   'P 1'
#
loop_
_entity.id
_entity.type
_entity.pdbx_description
1 polymer ?
#
loop_
_entity_poly.entity_id
_entity_poly.type
_entity_poly.pdbx_seq_one_letter_code
_entity_poly.pdbx_strand_id
1 'polypeptide(L)'
;MSTASYKTIQALEQVVKPLPVGTNLALLHLMWAMLKGAFLQGRGAVHTALSESGFSDGEIRRSWQALRYGTWDIRELITRW
;
A
#
# COMPACT_ATOMS: atom_id res chain seq x y z
N MET A 1 1.81 -9.84 16.34
CA MET A 1 0.82 -9.32 15.38
C MET A 1 -0.54 -9.89 15.73
N SER A 2 -1.61 -9.09 15.74
CA SER A 2 -2.95 -9.61 16.07
C SER A 2 -3.49 -10.49 14.93
N THR A 3 -4.44 -11.38 15.22
CA THR A 3 -5.14 -12.19 14.21
C THR A 3 -5.79 -11.31 13.14
N ALA A 4 -6.36 -10.17 13.55
CA ALA A 4 -6.96 -9.21 12.63
C ALA A 4 -5.93 -8.64 11.65
N SER A 5 -4.80 -8.10 12.15
CA SER A 5 -3.75 -7.55 11.28
C SER A 5 -3.17 -8.60 10.32
N TYR A 6 -3.00 -9.84 10.79
CA TYR A 6 -2.56 -10.95 9.94
C TYR A 6 -3.54 -11.21 8.78
N LYS A 7 -4.84 -11.33 9.10
CA LYS A 7 -5.87 -11.57 8.08
C LYS A 7 -6.03 -10.39 7.12
N THR A 8 -5.91 -9.17 7.61
CA THR A 8 -5.94 -7.97 6.76
C THR A 8 -4.77 -7.97 5.77
N ILE A 9 -3.55 -8.26 6.21
CA ILE A 9 -2.39 -8.34 5.31
C ILE A 9 -2.59 -9.44 4.26
N GLN A 10 -3.08 -10.63 4.66
CA GLN A 10 -3.38 -11.70 3.71
C GLN A 10 -4.41 -11.29 2.64
N ALA A 11 -5.44 -10.53 3.02
CA ALA A 11 -6.42 -10.02 2.08
C ALA A 11 -5.79 -9.01 1.10
N LEU A 12 -4.99 -8.05 1.60
CA LEU A 12 -4.25 -7.11 0.77
C LEU A 12 -3.31 -7.82 -0.21
N GLU A 13 -2.60 -8.84 0.26
CA GLU A 13 -1.73 -9.68 -0.57
C GLU A 13 -2.50 -10.33 -1.72
N GLN A 14 -3.71 -10.84 -1.49
CA GLN A 14 -4.53 -11.41 -2.57
C GLN A 14 -4.97 -10.37 -3.60
N VAL A 15 -5.33 -9.16 -3.15
CA VAL A 15 -5.74 -8.08 -4.06
C VAL A 15 -4.59 -7.65 -4.98
N VAL A 16 -3.37 -7.51 -4.46
CA VAL A 16 -2.21 -7.05 -5.24
C VAL A 16 -1.44 -8.16 -5.94
N LYS A 17 -1.74 -9.43 -5.63
CA LYS A 17 -1.11 -10.63 -6.21
C LYS A 17 -0.93 -10.64 -7.74
N PRO A 18 -1.91 -10.22 -8.57
CA PRO A 18 -1.77 -10.25 -10.03
C PRO A 18 -0.82 -9.17 -10.58
N LEU A 19 -0.50 -8.15 -9.78
CA LEU A 19 0.22 -6.99 -10.26
C LEU A 19 1.71 -7.32 -10.42
N PRO A 20 2.43 -6.63 -11.31
CA PRO A 20 3.86 -6.85 -11.50
C PRO A 20 4.64 -6.74 -10.19
N VAL A 21 5.69 -7.54 -10.08
CA VAL A 21 6.62 -7.53 -8.95
C VAL A 21 7.15 -6.11 -8.74
N GLY A 22 7.09 -5.64 -7.50
CA GLY A 22 7.47 -4.28 -7.13
C GLY A 22 6.29 -3.32 -7.10
N THR A 23 5.37 -3.36 -8.09
CA THR A 23 4.10 -2.60 -8.04
C THR A 23 3.17 -3.21 -6.98
N ASN A 24 3.12 -4.54 -6.92
CA ASN A 24 2.33 -5.26 -5.92
C ASN A 24 2.68 -4.87 -4.47
N LEU A 25 3.95 -5.00 -4.09
CA LEU A 25 4.43 -4.71 -2.75
C LEU A 25 4.29 -3.22 -2.41
N ALA A 26 4.59 -2.34 -3.36
CA ALA A 26 4.42 -0.90 -3.21
C ALA A 26 2.96 -0.50 -2.92
N LEU A 27 2.00 -1.07 -3.65
CA LEU A 27 0.58 -0.83 -3.40
C LEU A 27 0.11 -1.44 -2.09
N LEU A 28 0.64 -2.61 -1.70
CA LEU A 28 0.38 -3.17 -0.38
C LEU A 28 0.82 -2.20 0.74
N HIS A 29 2.01 -1.60 0.62
CA HIS A 29 2.48 -0.58 1.58
C HIS A 29 1.55 0.64 1.65
N LEU A 30 1.08 1.12 0.50
CA LEU A 30 0.12 2.23 0.44
C LEU A 30 -1.23 1.87 1.07
N MET A 31 -1.81 0.73 0.73
CA MET A 31 -3.08 0.27 1.29
C MET A 31 -2.96 0.03 2.80
N TRP A 32 -1.84 -0.51 3.27
CA TRP A 32 -1.56 -0.64 4.70
C TRP A 32 -1.51 0.72 5.40
N ALA A 33 -0.78 1.69 4.82
CA ALA A 33 -0.71 3.06 5.33
C ALA A 33 -2.09 3.74 5.39
N MET A 34 -2.96 3.47 4.41
CA MET A 34 -4.36 3.91 4.43
C MET A 34 -5.15 3.27 5.57
N LEU A 35 -5.09 1.94 5.71
CA LEU A 35 -5.87 1.19 6.72
C LEU A 35 -5.49 1.54 8.16
N LYS A 36 -4.22 1.84 8.44
CA LYS A 36 -3.80 2.31 9.76
C LYS A 36 -4.07 3.80 10.01
N GLY A 37 -4.64 4.52 9.04
CA GLY A 37 -4.98 5.94 9.16
C GLY A 37 -3.78 6.89 9.06
N ALA A 38 -2.62 6.47 8.55
CA ALA A 38 -1.42 7.30 8.51
C ALA A 38 -1.58 8.57 7.65
N PHE A 39 -2.46 8.52 6.65
CA PHE A 39 -2.80 9.69 5.83
C PHE A 39 -3.46 10.82 6.63
N LEU A 40 -4.10 10.53 7.76
CA LEU A 40 -4.72 11.55 8.61
C LEU A 40 -3.66 12.39 9.34
N GLN A 41 -2.53 11.79 9.72
CA GLN A 41 -1.41 12.47 10.37
C GLN A 41 -0.71 13.43 9.40
N GLY A 42 -0.54 13.00 8.15
CA GLY A 42 0.14 13.77 7.10
C GLY A 42 -0.75 14.65 6.24
N ARG A 43 -2.03 14.87 6.61
CA ARG A 43 -3.03 15.64 5.80
C ARG A 43 -3.12 15.15 4.33
N GLY A 44 -3.07 13.85 4.13
CA GLY A 44 -3.15 13.23 2.81
C GLY A 44 -1.81 13.10 2.06
N ALA A 45 -0.69 13.59 2.62
CA ALA A 45 0.61 13.46 1.98
C ALA A 45 1.11 12.01 1.99
N VAL A 46 1.33 11.43 0.80
CA VAL A 46 1.75 10.03 0.62
C VAL A 46 3.09 9.73 1.27
N HIS A 47 4.09 10.60 1.06
CA HIS A 47 5.41 10.43 1.66
C HIS A 47 5.35 10.41 3.19
N THR A 48 4.63 11.36 3.78
CA THR A 48 4.42 11.42 5.22
C THR A 48 3.67 10.18 5.71
N ALA A 49 2.58 9.78 5.06
CA ALA A 49 1.82 8.59 5.46
C ALA A 49 2.67 7.30 5.46
N LEU A 50 3.54 7.14 4.47
CA LEU A 50 4.44 5.98 4.40
C LEU A 50 5.57 6.07 5.45
N SER A 51 6.11 7.26 5.71
CA SER A 51 7.07 7.48 6.80
C SER A 51 6.47 7.16 8.18
N GLU A 52 5.26 7.66 8.46
CA GLU A 52 4.49 7.34 9.68
C GLU A 52 4.07 5.85 9.74
N SER A 53 4.17 5.14 8.63
CA SER A 53 3.96 3.70 8.55
C SER A 53 5.22 2.89 8.85
N GLY A 54 6.37 3.54 9.04
CA GLY A 54 7.64 2.90 9.38
C GLY A 54 8.44 2.38 8.18
N PHE A 55 8.09 2.81 6.96
CA PHE A 55 8.81 2.41 5.76
C PHE A 55 10.08 3.23 5.57
N SER A 56 11.13 2.59 5.05
CA SER A 56 12.39 3.24 4.70
C SER A 56 12.23 4.19 3.52
N ASP A 57 13.13 5.16 3.37
CA ASP A 57 13.11 6.11 2.24
C ASP A 57 13.10 5.41 0.86
N GLY A 58 13.77 4.27 0.76
CA GLY A 58 13.77 3.45 -0.47
C GLY A 58 12.39 2.87 -0.77
N GLU A 59 11.68 2.38 0.23
CA GLU A 59 10.32 1.87 0.11
C GLU A 59 9.32 2.99 -0.16
N ILE A 60 9.49 4.15 0.48
CA ILE A 60 8.66 5.34 0.23
C ILE A 60 8.78 5.75 -1.24
N ARG A 61 10.02 5.90 -1.75
CA ARG A 61 10.25 6.26 -3.16
C ARG A 61 9.67 5.22 -4.13
N ARG A 62 9.85 3.93 -3.86
CA ARG A 62 9.26 2.86 -4.70
C ARG A 62 7.74 2.91 -4.69
N SER A 63 7.13 3.15 -3.53
CA SER A 63 5.69 3.24 -3.39
C SER A 63 5.11 4.44 -4.12
N TRP A 64 5.76 5.61 -4.01
CA TRP A 64 5.42 6.80 -4.78
C TRP A 64 5.53 6.59 -6.30
N GLN A 65 6.60 5.95 -6.75
CA GLN A 65 6.80 5.62 -8.17
C GLN A 65 5.74 4.65 -8.69
N ALA A 66 5.41 3.59 -7.93
CA ALA A 66 4.36 2.64 -8.30
C ALA A 66 2.97 3.29 -8.34
N LEU A 67 2.67 4.20 -7.40
CA LEU A 67 1.40 4.95 -7.42
C LEU A 67 1.26 5.77 -8.71
N ARG A 68 2.33 6.44 -9.16
CA ARG A 68 2.25 7.34 -10.33
C ARG A 68 2.44 6.64 -11.67
N TYR A 69 3.31 5.65 -11.73
CA TYR A 69 3.82 5.03 -12.96
C TYR A 69 3.74 3.49 -12.97
N GLY A 70 3.31 2.88 -11.87
CA GLY A 70 3.13 1.43 -11.82
C GLY A 70 1.99 0.97 -12.72
N THR A 71 2.01 -0.31 -13.08
CA THR A 71 0.95 -0.94 -13.87
C THR A 71 -0.12 -1.49 -12.93
N TRP A 72 -1.19 -0.74 -12.74
CA TRP A 72 -2.35 -1.14 -11.94
C TRP A 72 -3.58 -0.30 -12.33
N ASP A 73 -4.78 -0.81 -12.06
CA ASP A 73 -6.04 -0.11 -12.27
C ASP A 73 -6.93 -0.27 -11.03
N ILE A 74 -7.47 0.84 -10.53
CA ILE A 74 -8.29 0.84 -9.31
C ILE A 74 -9.54 -0.07 -9.42
N ARG A 75 -10.13 -0.19 -10.61
CA ARG A 75 -11.29 -1.06 -10.85
C ARG A 75 -10.92 -2.53 -10.69
N GLU A 76 -9.72 -2.91 -11.14
CA GLU A 76 -9.21 -4.27 -10.96
C GLU A 76 -9.00 -4.57 -9.48
N LEU A 77 -8.43 -3.63 -8.71
CA LEU A 77 -8.22 -3.82 -7.27
C LEU A 77 -9.54 -3.96 -6.50
N ILE A 78 -10.53 -3.11 -6.80
CA ILE A 78 -11.85 -3.18 -6.17
C ILE A 78 -12.57 -4.49 -6.50
N THR A 79 -12.46 -4.99 -7.74
CA THR A 79 -13.10 -6.26 -8.14
C THR A 79 -12.52 -7.47 -7.40
N ARG A 80 -11.28 -7.35 -6.91
CA ARG A 80 -10.56 -8.44 -6.21
C ARG A 80 -10.68 -8.37 -4.68
N TRP A 81 -11.23 -7.27 -4.15
CA TRP A 81 -11.47 -7.08 -2.72
C TRP A 81 -12.79 -7.73 -2.29
#